data_AF-A0A9D8QV03-F1
#
_entry.id   AF-A0A9D8QV03-F1
#
_cell.length_a   1.000
_cell.length_b   1.000
_cell.length_c   1.000
_cell.angle_alpha   90.00
_cell.angle_beta   90.00
_cell.angle_gamma   90.00
#
_symmetry.space_group_name_H-M   'P 1'
#
loop_
_entity.id
_entity.type
_entity.pdbx_description
1 polymer ?
#
loop_
_entity_poly.entity_id
_entity_poly.type
_entity_poly.pdbx_seq_one_letter_code
_entity_poly.pdbx_strand_id
1 'polypeptide(L)'
;MKKYLLILAIVLIPYMLRAQSLEKHESVLMNERLLDLIDDYERYSSFGNKSDASSFLALFFAPNAKVWCDYVSSEYFGRMVNVRDYVEMTKDMEYHSVRISNLSKHDFFFANHDWHTTIEFDKSIDYEDGLGFTFTTRSDMAGGDYHIAMDCVWLPKESVFRIEKISGAVKNKSDFQSGLFRVVKHQESLDSKLLYDGKPLKYNEYGFAVLPNRGEFTINDDDFRLQQEVVPGHGRYDVYSFAADPKLFRVRPRMSFLINPVTVKTVYGSDFQPTSVGIEAAADFGVALRISDDIKYVPYIGVGIAHSWVDLRSRALLGGHRAAYTYNDRYYKFKATETFSFDDFVVSLSPASFEYRFDNGLVAALEAGFKVYTNIVATDIYSITFTNPTDAHLIHGFRNVEELPLSTDKGLNHYWIASVFAKGGLDFSFKESSLLFVHLGIENGMGSYSGTFKNVIYNNPNPTPWLDDEAGIYPVVYRMNGSTLEDIKDHTFKSSIKSVRRRLSGIIEFGYVYKF
;
A
#
# COMPACT_ATOMS: atom_id res chain seq x y z
N MET A 1 46.97 -9.64 -79.89
CA MET A 1 48.24 -9.40 -79.18
C MET A 1 48.12 -8.37 -78.03
N LYS A 2 47.04 -8.42 -77.22
CA LYS A 2 46.79 -7.48 -76.09
C LYS A 2 45.99 -8.11 -74.92
N LYS A 3 46.05 -9.43 -74.72
CA LYS A 3 45.27 -10.12 -73.64
C LYS A 3 46.06 -11.07 -72.74
N TYR A 4 47.39 -11.15 -72.87
CA TYR A 4 48.23 -12.01 -72.01
C TYR A 4 49.36 -11.26 -71.27
N LEU A 5 49.29 -9.92 -71.19
CA LEU A 5 50.30 -9.11 -70.48
C LEU A 5 49.84 -8.60 -69.11
N LEU A 6 48.56 -8.79 -68.73
CA LEU A 6 48.02 -8.34 -67.45
C LEU A 6 48.03 -9.43 -66.35
N ILE A 7 48.22 -10.70 -66.72
CA ILE A 7 48.24 -11.83 -65.77
C ILE A 7 49.65 -12.10 -65.23
N LEU A 8 50.71 -11.59 -65.89
CA LEU A 8 52.10 -11.78 -65.44
C LEU A 8 52.59 -10.71 -64.43
N ALA A 9 51.83 -9.63 -64.22
CA ALA A 9 52.18 -8.58 -63.25
C ALA A 9 51.51 -8.77 -61.87
N ILE A 10 50.61 -9.74 -61.73
CA ILE A 10 49.95 -10.10 -60.45
C ILE A 10 50.62 -11.32 -59.78
N VAL A 11 51.50 -12.03 -60.49
CA VAL A 11 52.22 -13.21 -59.98
C VAL A 11 53.66 -12.87 -59.53
N LEU A 12 54.10 -11.61 -59.67
CA LEU A 12 55.46 -11.18 -59.33
C LEU A 12 55.48 -9.90 -58.47
N ILE A 13 54.66 -9.88 -57.42
CA ILE A 13 55.03 -9.17 -56.18
C ILE A 13 55.15 -10.23 -55.07
N PRO A 14 56.32 -10.88 -54.94
CA PRO A 14 56.72 -11.51 -53.69
C PRO A 14 57.29 -10.40 -52.79
N TYR A 15 56.46 -9.45 -52.35
CA TYR A 15 56.77 -8.67 -51.16
C TYR A 15 56.14 -9.38 -49.96
N MET A 16 56.91 -10.33 -49.44
CA MET A 16 57.17 -10.45 -48.01
C MET A 16 55.93 -10.43 -47.08
N LEU A 17 55.02 -11.39 -47.22
CA LEU A 17 54.54 -12.06 -46.01
C LEU A 17 55.46 -13.25 -45.78
N ARG A 18 56.69 -12.96 -45.33
CA ARG A 18 57.44 -14.00 -44.61
C ARG A 18 56.51 -14.39 -43.47
N ALA A 19 56.03 -15.63 -43.45
CA ALA A 19 55.74 -16.27 -42.19
C ALA A 19 56.98 -16.02 -41.33
N GLN A 20 56.85 -15.15 -40.34
CA GLN A 20 57.99 -14.69 -39.56
C GLN A 20 58.43 -15.90 -38.74
N SER A 21 59.47 -16.58 -39.20
CA SER A 21 59.93 -17.81 -38.57
C SER A 21 60.83 -17.43 -37.40
N LEU A 22 60.25 -17.40 -36.21
CA LEU A 22 60.99 -17.32 -34.96
C LEU A 22 61.71 -18.65 -34.74
N GLU A 23 63.00 -18.64 -34.38
CA GLU A 23 63.71 -19.89 -34.14
C GLU A 23 63.10 -20.63 -32.94
N LYS A 24 63.11 -21.96 -32.94
CA LYS A 24 62.46 -22.76 -31.89
C LYS A 24 62.98 -22.39 -30.48
N HIS A 25 64.27 -22.12 -30.36
CA HIS A 25 64.89 -21.70 -29.10
C HIS A 25 64.39 -20.32 -28.64
N GLU A 26 64.32 -19.34 -29.55
CA GLU A 26 63.79 -18.00 -29.27
C GLU A 26 62.32 -18.06 -28.85
N SER A 27 61.54 -18.94 -29.48
CA SER A 27 60.11 -19.10 -29.18
C SER A 27 59.88 -19.69 -27.79
N VAL A 28 60.69 -20.67 -27.40
CA VAL A 28 60.66 -21.24 -26.04
C VAL A 28 61.01 -20.17 -25.00
N LEU A 29 62.12 -19.45 -25.21
CA LEU A 29 62.53 -18.37 -24.29
C LEU A 29 61.45 -17.28 -24.17
N MET A 30 60.89 -16.84 -25.29
CA MET A 30 59.84 -15.81 -25.30
C MET A 30 58.57 -16.31 -24.60
N ASN A 31 58.18 -17.57 -24.79
CA ASN A 31 57.02 -18.13 -24.07
C ASN A 31 57.27 -18.22 -22.55
N GLU A 32 58.46 -18.62 -22.11
CA GLU A 32 58.82 -18.63 -20.68
C GLU A 32 58.74 -17.20 -20.08
N ARG A 33 59.30 -16.21 -20.77
CA ARG A 33 59.24 -14.80 -20.33
C ARG A 33 57.85 -14.20 -20.36
N LEU A 34 56.97 -14.73 -21.21
CA LEU A 34 55.58 -14.31 -21.25
C LEU A 34 54.80 -14.86 -20.05
N LEU A 35 55.10 -16.09 -19.62
CA LEU A 35 54.53 -16.67 -18.40
C LEU A 35 55.02 -15.91 -17.16
N ASP A 36 56.33 -15.62 -17.08
CA ASP A 36 56.89 -14.77 -16.01
C ASP A 36 56.14 -13.42 -15.91
N LEU A 37 55.84 -12.79 -17.05
CA LEU A 37 55.10 -11.51 -17.09
C LEU A 37 53.66 -11.65 -16.56
N ILE A 38 52.96 -12.75 -16.87
CA ILE A 38 51.60 -12.99 -16.40
C ILE A 38 51.60 -13.24 -14.89
N ASP A 39 52.54 -14.05 -14.40
CA ASP A 39 52.69 -14.36 -12.97
C ASP A 39 53.02 -13.08 -12.18
N ASP A 40 53.92 -12.24 -12.71
CA ASP A 40 54.24 -10.93 -12.12
C ASP A 40 53.03 -9.98 -12.17
N TYR A 41 52.27 -9.97 -13.27
CA TYR A 41 51.06 -9.16 -13.38
C TYR A 41 50.01 -9.57 -12.34
N GLU A 42 49.73 -10.87 -12.19
CA GLU A 42 48.80 -11.37 -11.16
C GLU A 42 49.30 -11.01 -9.76
N ARG A 43 50.59 -11.25 -9.48
CA ARG A 43 51.22 -10.98 -8.17
C ARG A 43 51.14 -9.51 -7.77
N TYR A 44 51.57 -8.60 -8.65
CA TYR A 44 51.67 -7.17 -8.33
C TYR A 44 50.35 -6.42 -8.52
N SER A 45 49.36 -7.03 -9.16
CA SER A 45 48.03 -6.42 -9.32
C SER A 45 47.26 -6.23 -8.01
N SER A 46 47.66 -6.90 -6.92
CA SER A 46 47.04 -6.73 -5.59
C SER A 46 47.42 -5.43 -4.88
N PHE A 47 48.44 -4.70 -5.35
CA PHE A 47 48.88 -3.40 -4.83
C PHE A 47 49.03 -3.29 -3.31
N GLY A 48 49.41 -4.37 -2.63
CA GLY A 48 49.42 -4.43 -1.16
C GLY A 48 50.38 -3.44 -0.48
N ASN A 49 51.32 -2.84 -1.21
CA ASN A 49 52.22 -1.79 -0.72
C ASN A 49 52.82 -0.95 -1.86
N LYS A 50 53.57 0.12 -1.50
CA LYS A 50 54.26 1.00 -2.47
C LYS A 50 55.28 0.29 -3.37
N SER A 51 55.88 -0.80 -2.89
CA SER A 51 56.82 -1.60 -3.69
C SER A 51 56.07 -2.34 -4.80
N ASP A 52 54.93 -2.95 -4.49
CA ASP A 52 54.12 -3.68 -5.47
C ASP A 52 53.58 -2.74 -6.55
N ALA A 53 53.13 -1.54 -6.18
CA ALA A 53 52.74 -0.50 -7.13
C ALA A 53 53.88 -0.10 -8.08
N SER A 54 55.11 0.00 -7.56
CA SER A 54 56.29 0.32 -8.37
C SER A 54 56.67 -0.84 -9.30
N SER A 55 56.60 -2.08 -8.81
CA SER A 55 56.82 -3.30 -9.59
C SER A 55 55.79 -3.45 -10.70
N PHE A 56 54.51 -3.19 -10.42
CA PHE A 56 53.43 -3.23 -11.40
C PHE A 56 53.66 -2.20 -12.51
N LEU A 57 54.00 -0.95 -12.16
CA LEU A 57 54.31 0.08 -13.15
C LEU A 57 55.51 -0.30 -14.05
N ALA A 58 56.49 -1.02 -13.50
CA ALA A 58 57.64 -1.49 -14.26
C ALA A 58 57.27 -2.57 -15.29
N LEU A 59 56.14 -3.28 -15.16
CA LEU A 59 55.70 -4.25 -16.16
C LEU A 59 55.33 -3.59 -17.49
N PHE A 60 55.02 -2.30 -17.49
CA PHE A 60 54.56 -1.58 -18.68
C PHE A 60 55.72 -0.95 -19.45
N PHE A 61 55.56 -0.91 -20.78
CA PHE A 61 56.55 -0.34 -21.69
C PHE A 61 56.77 1.16 -21.45
N ALA A 62 55.71 1.88 -21.05
CA ALA A 62 55.77 3.30 -20.71
C ALA A 62 54.76 3.69 -19.63
N PRO A 63 55.01 4.76 -18.84
CA PRO A 63 54.08 5.23 -17.80
C PRO A 63 52.71 5.71 -18.30
N ASN A 64 52.59 5.98 -19.60
CA ASN A 64 51.36 6.40 -20.27
C ASN A 64 50.69 5.25 -21.05
N ALA A 65 51.17 4.01 -20.88
CA ALA A 65 50.51 2.82 -21.40
C ALA A 65 49.05 2.79 -20.93
N LYS A 66 48.16 2.30 -21.79
CA LYS A 66 46.72 2.35 -21.56
C LYS A 66 46.20 1.03 -21.00
N VAL A 67 45.45 1.12 -19.90
CA VAL A 67 44.83 -0.03 -19.22
C VAL A 67 43.33 0.18 -19.17
N TRP A 68 42.57 -0.87 -19.44
CA TRP A 68 41.13 -0.88 -19.26
C TRP A 68 40.78 -0.89 -17.77
N CYS A 69 39.98 0.08 -17.32
CA CYS A 69 39.59 0.20 -15.92
C CYS A 69 38.48 -0.78 -15.59
N ASP A 70 38.77 -1.71 -14.69
CA ASP A 70 37.92 -2.80 -14.21
C ASP A 70 37.37 -2.56 -12.79
N TYR A 71 37.68 -1.42 -12.18
CA TYR A 71 37.13 -0.98 -10.90
C TYR A 71 35.73 -0.42 -11.04
N VAL A 72 34.71 -1.22 -10.72
CA VAL A 72 33.32 -0.82 -10.90
C VAL A 72 32.90 0.41 -10.09
N SER A 73 33.47 0.63 -8.90
CA SER A 73 33.24 1.84 -8.11
C SER A 73 33.79 3.11 -8.78
N SER A 74 34.78 2.99 -9.69
CA SER A 74 35.44 4.11 -10.35
C SER A 74 34.60 4.72 -11.48
N GLU A 75 34.58 6.06 -11.58
CA GLU A 75 33.98 6.79 -12.71
C GLU A 75 34.56 6.42 -14.08
N TYR A 76 35.76 5.83 -14.09
CA TYR A 76 36.45 5.37 -15.29
C TYR A 76 36.13 3.92 -15.68
N PHE A 77 35.29 3.20 -14.91
CA PHE A 77 34.95 1.81 -15.21
C PHE A 77 34.52 1.62 -16.68
N GLY A 78 35.13 0.64 -17.34
CA GLY A 78 34.89 0.33 -18.75
C GLY A 78 35.67 1.22 -19.74
N ARG A 79 36.45 2.20 -19.27
CA ARG A 79 37.23 3.13 -20.09
C ARG A 79 38.73 2.80 -20.05
N MET A 80 39.46 3.24 -21.07
CA MET A 80 40.92 3.16 -21.11
C MET A 80 41.53 4.35 -20.33
N VAL A 81 42.33 4.05 -19.31
CA VAL A 81 43.05 5.03 -18.47
C VAL A 81 44.56 4.84 -18.62
N ASN A 82 45.37 5.81 -18.18
CA ASN A 82 46.82 5.54 -18.10
C ASN A 82 47.10 4.56 -16.95
N VAL A 83 48.13 3.73 -17.09
CA VAL A 83 48.55 2.81 -16.02
C VAL A 83 48.88 3.55 -14.72
N ARG A 84 49.45 4.75 -14.79
CA ARG A 84 49.69 5.56 -13.59
C ARG A 84 48.37 5.88 -12.88
N ASP A 85 47.40 6.41 -13.60
CA ASP A 85 46.09 6.77 -13.05
C ASP A 85 45.39 5.53 -12.48
N TYR A 86 45.53 4.37 -13.17
CA TYR A 86 45.01 3.08 -12.69
C TYR A 86 45.59 2.69 -11.33
N VAL A 87 46.91 2.80 -11.13
CA VAL A 87 47.57 2.52 -9.85
C VAL A 87 47.25 3.57 -8.78
N GLU A 88 46.93 4.81 -9.16
CA GLU A 88 46.51 5.81 -8.19
C GLU A 88 45.09 5.55 -7.67
N MET A 89 44.20 5.03 -8.50
CA MET A 89 42.83 4.66 -8.09
C MET A 89 42.80 3.57 -7.02
N THR A 90 43.84 2.72 -6.94
CA THR A 90 43.89 1.61 -5.98
C THR A 90 44.43 1.99 -4.62
N LYS A 91 44.94 3.22 -4.44
CA LYS A 91 45.53 3.67 -3.16
C LYS A 91 44.53 3.64 -2.00
N ASP A 92 43.25 3.85 -2.31
CA ASP A 92 42.15 3.89 -1.34
C ASP A 92 41.35 2.57 -1.33
N MET A 93 41.88 1.50 -1.94
CA MET A 93 41.26 0.18 -1.98
C MET A 93 41.99 -0.79 -1.05
N GLU A 94 41.23 -1.62 -0.34
CA GLU A 94 41.72 -2.69 0.51
C GLU A 94 41.34 -4.07 -0.08
N TYR A 95 41.94 -5.15 0.44
CA TYR A 95 41.64 -6.54 0.05
C TYR A 95 41.58 -6.83 -1.46
N HIS A 96 42.47 -6.18 -2.22
CA HIS A 96 42.49 -6.32 -3.68
C HIS A 96 43.10 -7.67 -4.10
N SER A 97 42.27 -8.51 -4.70
CA SER A 97 42.63 -9.84 -5.20
C SER A 97 42.28 -9.95 -6.67
N VAL A 98 43.21 -10.50 -7.45
CA VAL A 98 43.02 -10.78 -8.88
C VAL A 98 43.26 -12.25 -9.11
N ARG A 99 42.44 -12.83 -9.98
CA ARG A 99 42.62 -14.19 -10.46
C ARG A 99 42.54 -14.25 -11.98
N ILE A 100 43.50 -14.94 -12.58
CA ILE A 100 43.54 -15.15 -14.03
C ILE A 100 43.11 -16.58 -14.37
N SER A 101 42.36 -16.73 -15.46
CA SER A 101 41.95 -18.03 -16.00
C SER A 101 41.81 -18.00 -17.52
N ASN A 102 41.63 -19.17 -18.14
CA ASN A 102 41.42 -19.32 -19.59
C ASN A 102 42.48 -18.62 -20.45
N LEU A 103 43.74 -18.76 -20.05
CA LEU A 103 44.88 -18.13 -20.71
C LEU A 103 45.09 -18.70 -22.12
N SER A 104 45.24 -17.80 -23.09
CA SER A 104 45.59 -18.13 -24.47
C SER A 104 46.54 -17.08 -25.05
N LYS A 105 47.37 -17.50 -26.01
CA LYS A 105 48.41 -16.67 -26.62
C LYS A 105 48.23 -16.67 -28.13
N HIS A 106 48.28 -15.49 -28.74
CA HIS A 106 48.35 -15.34 -30.19
C HIS A 106 49.76 -15.59 -30.72
N ASP A 107 49.90 -15.76 -32.02
CA ASP A 107 51.22 -15.91 -32.65
C ASP A 107 52.11 -14.68 -32.44
N PHE A 108 53.42 -14.89 -32.43
CA PHE A 108 54.37 -13.78 -32.40
C PHE A 108 54.38 -13.07 -33.75
N PHE A 109 54.40 -11.74 -33.73
CA PHE A 109 54.51 -10.93 -34.94
C PHE A 109 55.47 -9.76 -34.72
N PHE A 110 56.21 -9.40 -35.74
CA PHE A 110 57.22 -8.35 -35.73
C PHE A 110 56.61 -7.10 -36.33
N ALA A 111 56.57 -6.03 -35.54
CA ALA A 111 56.05 -4.72 -35.91
C ALA A 111 56.92 -3.65 -35.26
N ASN A 112 57.00 -2.46 -35.85
CA ASN A 112 57.70 -1.31 -35.26
C ASN A 112 59.15 -1.56 -34.79
N HIS A 113 59.85 -2.55 -35.38
CA HIS A 113 61.20 -3.00 -35.04
C HIS A 113 61.33 -3.89 -33.79
N ASP A 114 60.23 -4.32 -33.19
CA ASP A 114 60.20 -5.21 -32.04
C ASP A 114 59.28 -6.42 -32.29
N TRP A 115 59.42 -7.47 -31.47
CA TRP A 115 58.48 -8.59 -31.50
C TRP A 115 57.30 -8.31 -30.57
N HIS A 116 56.11 -8.63 -31.03
CA HIS A 116 54.84 -8.43 -30.34
C HIS A 116 54.09 -9.75 -30.21
N THR A 117 53.21 -9.82 -29.21
CA THR A 117 52.20 -10.86 -29.08
C THR A 117 51.03 -10.31 -28.26
N THR A 118 49.85 -10.92 -28.42
CA THR A 118 48.69 -10.62 -27.60
C THR A 118 48.34 -11.85 -26.78
N ILE A 119 48.07 -11.63 -25.50
CA ILE A 119 47.62 -12.64 -24.55
C ILE A 119 46.16 -12.36 -24.25
N GLU A 120 45.31 -13.37 -24.34
CA GLU A 120 43.90 -13.27 -23.94
C GLU A 120 43.65 -14.15 -22.73
N PHE A 121 42.94 -13.61 -21.74
CA PHE A 121 42.57 -14.32 -20.52
C PHE A 121 41.30 -13.77 -19.90
N ASP A 122 40.71 -14.53 -18.98
CA ASP A 122 39.61 -14.09 -18.15
C ASP A 122 40.14 -13.66 -16.77
N LYS A 123 39.73 -12.47 -16.32
CA LYS A 123 40.13 -11.85 -15.04
C LYS A 123 38.94 -11.77 -14.09
N SER A 124 39.05 -12.39 -12.91
CA SER A 124 38.22 -12.07 -11.75
C SER A 124 38.95 -11.04 -10.89
N ILE A 125 38.22 -10.07 -10.36
CA ILE A 125 38.74 -9.09 -9.41
C ILE A 125 37.76 -8.91 -8.25
N ASP A 126 38.33 -8.91 -7.05
CA ASP A 126 37.65 -8.67 -5.78
C ASP A 126 38.42 -7.56 -5.05
N TYR A 127 37.75 -6.53 -4.56
CA TYR A 127 38.38 -5.44 -3.82
C TYR A 127 37.37 -4.77 -2.88
N GLU A 128 37.85 -4.27 -1.75
CA GLU A 128 37.11 -3.40 -0.84
C GLU A 128 37.46 -1.94 -1.16
N ASP A 129 36.46 -1.08 -1.28
CA ASP A 129 36.71 0.34 -1.49
C ASP A 129 36.88 1.11 -0.16
N GLY A 130 37.23 2.40 -0.25
CA GLY A 130 37.44 3.24 0.93
C GLY A 130 36.20 3.47 1.83
N LEU A 131 35.01 3.00 1.42
CA LEU A 131 33.78 3.01 2.23
C LEU A 131 33.47 1.65 2.85
N GLY A 132 34.32 0.64 2.62
CA GLY A 132 34.20 -0.70 3.18
C GLY A 132 33.26 -1.63 2.41
N PHE A 133 33.02 -1.37 1.12
CA PHE A 133 32.20 -2.23 0.27
C PHE A 133 33.07 -3.13 -0.61
N THR A 134 32.89 -4.45 -0.48
CA THR A 134 33.66 -5.48 -1.20
C THR A 134 33.06 -5.86 -2.55
N PHE A 135 33.49 -5.21 -3.63
CA PHE A 135 32.99 -5.50 -4.96
C PHE A 135 33.66 -6.73 -5.57
N THR A 136 32.85 -7.66 -6.09
CA THR A 136 33.33 -8.82 -6.86
C THR A 136 32.76 -8.83 -8.27
N THR A 137 33.61 -9.23 -9.21
CA THR A 137 33.19 -9.53 -10.59
C THR A 137 32.13 -10.61 -10.72
N ARG A 138 32.10 -11.57 -9.80
CA ARG A 138 31.29 -12.79 -9.91
C ARG A 138 29.87 -12.60 -9.41
N SER A 139 29.68 -11.91 -8.29
CA SER A 139 28.36 -11.73 -7.68
C SER A 139 27.68 -10.43 -8.04
N ASP A 140 28.44 -9.33 -8.20
CA ASP A 140 27.82 -8.02 -8.00
C ASP A 140 27.37 -7.32 -9.28
N MET A 141 28.15 -7.37 -10.37
CA MET A 141 27.93 -6.40 -11.48
C MET A 141 28.07 -6.94 -12.91
N ALA A 142 28.71 -8.09 -13.13
CA ALA A 142 28.98 -8.63 -14.48
C ALA A 142 28.45 -10.06 -14.71
N GLY A 143 28.03 -10.77 -13.66
CA GLY A 143 27.62 -12.17 -13.78
C GLY A 143 28.69 -13.06 -14.41
N GLY A 144 29.98 -12.72 -14.23
CA GLY A 144 31.11 -13.44 -14.82
C GLY A 144 32.40 -12.62 -14.91
N ASP A 145 33.50 -13.31 -15.19
CA ASP A 145 34.83 -12.74 -15.32
C ASP A 145 34.96 -11.78 -16.53
N TYR A 146 35.88 -10.82 -16.43
CA TYR A 146 36.21 -9.91 -17.54
C TYR A 146 37.10 -10.60 -18.55
N HIS A 147 36.81 -10.43 -19.84
CA HIS A 147 37.70 -10.89 -20.88
C HIS A 147 38.73 -9.80 -21.19
N ILE A 148 40.02 -10.13 -21.05
CA ILE A 148 41.14 -9.20 -21.15
C ILE A 148 42.04 -9.61 -22.32
N ALA A 149 42.45 -8.63 -23.12
CA ALA A 149 43.50 -8.75 -24.12
C ALA A 149 44.69 -7.85 -23.75
N MET A 150 45.84 -8.46 -23.51
CA MET A 150 47.09 -7.78 -23.13
C MET A 150 48.07 -7.82 -24.31
N ASP A 151 48.40 -6.65 -24.83
CA ASP A 151 49.37 -6.47 -25.90
C ASP A 151 50.77 -6.31 -25.30
N CYS A 152 51.69 -7.17 -25.71
CA CYS A 152 53.04 -7.28 -25.14
C CYS A 152 54.12 -7.03 -26.20
N VAL A 153 55.21 -6.37 -25.80
CA VAL A 153 56.38 -6.07 -26.64
C VAL A 153 57.62 -6.70 -26.03
N TRP A 154 58.38 -7.41 -26.85
CA TRP A 154 59.66 -8.00 -26.48
C TRP A 154 60.77 -6.95 -26.50
N LEU A 155 61.56 -6.87 -25.43
CA LEU A 155 62.73 -6.00 -25.33
C LEU A 155 64.01 -6.86 -25.38
N PRO A 156 64.70 -6.96 -26.53
CA PRO A 156 65.82 -7.89 -26.70
C PRO A 156 67.00 -7.62 -25.76
N LYS A 157 67.24 -6.35 -25.39
CA LYS A 157 68.36 -5.96 -24.51
C LYS A 157 68.19 -6.42 -23.07
N GLU A 158 66.94 -6.46 -22.61
CA GLU A 158 66.58 -6.87 -21.25
C GLU A 158 66.15 -8.34 -21.22
N SER A 159 65.86 -8.93 -22.37
CA SER A 159 65.32 -10.29 -22.52
C SER A 159 64.01 -10.49 -21.73
N VAL A 160 63.13 -9.48 -21.77
CA VAL A 160 61.82 -9.46 -21.09
C VAL A 160 60.72 -8.97 -22.02
N PHE A 161 59.47 -9.33 -21.69
CA PHE A 161 58.30 -8.66 -22.24
C PHE A 161 57.88 -7.47 -21.36
N ARG A 162 57.33 -6.44 -22.00
CA ARG A 162 56.62 -5.34 -21.34
C ARG A 162 55.23 -5.19 -21.94
N ILE A 163 54.29 -4.72 -21.13
CA ILE A 163 52.90 -4.49 -21.52
C ILE A 163 52.79 -3.13 -22.22
N GLU A 164 52.30 -3.12 -23.45
CA GLU A 164 52.00 -1.90 -24.21
C GLU A 164 50.59 -1.39 -23.90
N LYS A 165 49.63 -2.32 -23.81
CA LYS A 165 48.22 -1.99 -23.61
C LYS A 165 47.45 -3.17 -23.02
N ILE A 166 46.45 -2.87 -22.20
CA ILE A 166 45.46 -3.85 -21.73
C ILE A 166 44.08 -3.37 -22.14
N SER A 167 43.39 -4.12 -22.99
CA SER A 167 42.00 -3.89 -23.38
C SER A 167 41.10 -4.89 -22.67
N GLY A 168 39.86 -4.52 -22.37
CA GLY A 168 38.92 -5.41 -21.68
C GLY A 168 37.50 -5.30 -22.21
N ALA A 169 36.76 -6.38 -22.05
CA ALA A 169 35.34 -6.47 -22.37
C ALA A 169 34.60 -7.28 -21.30
N VAL A 170 33.42 -6.81 -20.94
CA VAL A 170 32.53 -7.53 -20.03
C VAL A 170 31.65 -8.47 -20.87
N LYS A 171 31.72 -9.78 -20.61
CA LYS A 171 31.00 -10.80 -21.41
C LYS A 171 29.47 -10.61 -21.37
N ASN A 172 28.91 -10.18 -20.24
CA ASN A 172 27.47 -9.89 -20.11
C ASN A 172 27.23 -8.39 -20.00
N LYS A 173 26.51 -7.81 -20.97
CA LYS A 173 25.98 -6.44 -20.90
C LYS A 173 24.86 -6.37 -19.87
N SER A 174 25.22 -6.26 -18.60
CA SER A 174 24.27 -5.93 -17.54
C SER A 174 23.89 -4.45 -17.59
N ASP A 175 22.70 -4.11 -17.08
CA ASP A 175 22.22 -2.71 -17.00
C ASP A 175 23.15 -1.78 -16.20
N PHE A 176 24.07 -2.36 -15.42
CA PHE A 176 25.06 -1.67 -14.60
C PHE A 176 26.17 -0.98 -15.40
N GLN A 177 26.41 -1.37 -16.65
CA GLN A 177 27.60 -0.92 -17.38
C GLN A 177 27.61 0.58 -17.73
N SER A 178 26.45 1.23 -17.80
CA SER A 178 26.33 2.55 -18.45
C SER A 178 26.10 3.76 -17.54
N GLY A 179 25.98 3.61 -16.22
CA GLY A 179 25.73 4.75 -15.33
C GLY A 179 26.09 4.55 -13.86
N LEU A 180 25.64 5.49 -13.03
CA LEU A 180 25.61 5.36 -11.57
C LEU A 180 24.79 4.13 -11.18
N PHE A 181 25.14 3.48 -10.08
CA PHE A 181 24.38 2.39 -9.47
C PHE A 181 24.16 2.66 -7.98
N ARG A 182 23.38 1.80 -7.31
CA ARG A 182 22.99 1.99 -5.91
C ARG A 182 23.48 0.81 -5.09
N VAL A 183 24.00 1.08 -3.90
CA VAL A 183 24.42 0.05 -2.95
C VAL A 183 23.55 0.16 -1.70
N VAL A 184 22.96 -0.96 -1.29
CA VAL A 184 22.14 -1.06 -0.09
C VAL A 184 22.83 -1.98 0.90
N LYS A 185 23.12 -1.48 2.11
CA LYS A 185 23.68 -2.32 3.17
C LYS A 185 22.57 -3.15 3.83
N HIS A 186 22.87 -4.40 4.18
CA HIS A 186 21.98 -5.27 4.93
C HIS A 186 21.64 -4.65 6.30
N GLN A 187 20.35 -4.54 6.57
CA GLN A 187 19.72 -4.11 7.80
C GLN A 187 18.66 -5.17 8.21
N GLU A 188 19.06 -6.10 9.09
CA GLU A 188 18.26 -7.28 9.51
C GLU A 188 16.76 -7.02 9.76
N SER A 189 16.42 -5.87 10.37
CA SER A 189 15.04 -5.55 10.74
C SER A 189 14.12 -5.19 9.56
N LEU A 190 14.67 -4.78 8.41
CA LEU A 190 13.91 -4.25 7.27
C LEU A 190 14.09 -5.05 5.99
N ASP A 191 15.22 -5.74 5.82
CA ASP A 191 15.61 -6.37 4.56
C ASP A 191 14.60 -7.39 4.02
N SER A 192 13.95 -8.15 4.89
CA SER A 192 12.92 -9.12 4.49
C SER A 192 11.66 -8.47 3.90
N LYS A 193 11.48 -7.16 4.13
CA LYS A 193 10.34 -6.36 3.68
C LYS A 193 10.71 -5.36 2.59
N LEU A 194 11.98 -5.03 2.42
CA LEU A 194 12.43 -4.09 1.40
C LEU A 194 12.29 -4.71 0.01
N LEU A 195 11.61 -3.97 -0.86
CA LEU A 195 11.41 -4.33 -2.26
C LEU A 195 12.09 -3.28 -3.14
N TYR A 196 12.67 -3.75 -4.23
CA TYR A 196 13.15 -2.92 -5.33
C TYR A 196 12.42 -3.33 -6.60
N ASP A 197 11.67 -2.40 -7.19
CA ASP A 197 10.73 -2.66 -8.30
C ASP A 197 9.80 -3.86 -8.02
N GLY A 198 9.32 -3.94 -6.78
CA GLY A 198 8.39 -4.99 -6.33
C GLY A 198 9.03 -6.35 -6.04
N LYS A 199 10.37 -6.48 -6.10
CA LYS A 199 11.08 -7.73 -5.80
C LYS A 199 11.92 -7.60 -4.53
N PRO A 200 12.03 -8.67 -3.71
CA PRO A 200 12.91 -8.66 -2.55
C PRO A 200 14.35 -8.36 -2.94
N LEU A 201 15.03 -7.60 -2.09
CA LEU A 201 16.46 -7.34 -2.24
C LEU A 201 17.26 -8.64 -2.15
N LYS A 202 18.30 -8.74 -2.99
CA LYS A 202 19.25 -9.85 -2.97
C LYS A 202 20.60 -9.33 -2.52
N TYR A 203 21.00 -9.74 -1.33
CA TYR A 203 22.29 -9.41 -0.76
C TYR A 203 23.34 -10.41 -1.21
N ASN A 204 24.54 -9.93 -1.49
CA ASN A 204 25.70 -10.77 -1.75
C ASN A 204 26.25 -11.38 -0.44
N GLU A 205 27.31 -12.18 -0.55
CA GLU A 205 27.97 -12.82 0.60
C GLU A 205 28.58 -11.83 1.60
N TYR A 206 28.78 -10.57 1.20
CA TYR A 206 29.33 -9.48 2.02
C TYR A 206 28.22 -8.63 2.67
N GLY A 207 26.94 -9.00 2.50
CA GLY A 207 25.83 -8.33 3.18
C GLY A 207 25.44 -6.98 2.57
N PHE A 208 25.54 -6.82 1.25
CA PHE A 208 24.96 -5.67 0.56
C PHE A 208 24.35 -6.05 -0.79
N ALA A 209 23.41 -5.24 -1.27
CA ALA A 209 22.75 -5.41 -2.56
C ALA A 209 23.20 -4.31 -3.52
N VAL A 210 23.55 -4.70 -4.74
CA VAL A 210 23.95 -3.78 -5.82
C VAL A 210 22.82 -3.70 -6.84
N LEU A 211 22.31 -2.49 -7.07
CA LEU A 211 21.08 -2.25 -7.82
C LEU A 211 21.27 -1.18 -8.90
N PRO A 212 20.55 -1.27 -10.04
CA PRO A 212 20.56 -0.20 -11.04
C PRO A 212 20.07 1.13 -10.45
N ASN A 213 20.37 2.26 -11.10
CA ASN A 213 19.94 3.57 -10.61
C ASN A 213 18.51 3.99 -11.02
N ARG A 214 17.70 3.11 -11.63
CA ARG A 214 16.40 3.50 -12.22
C ARG A 214 15.16 2.90 -11.57
N GLY A 215 15.29 2.15 -10.48
CA GLY A 215 14.15 1.54 -9.80
C GLY A 215 13.70 2.30 -8.56
N GLU A 216 12.61 1.80 -7.99
CA GLU A 216 11.95 2.36 -6.81
C GLU A 216 12.09 1.41 -5.61
N PHE A 217 12.41 2.00 -4.46
CA PHE A 217 12.39 1.28 -3.20
C PHE A 217 11.01 1.39 -2.55
N THR A 218 10.43 0.25 -2.23
CA THR A 218 9.17 0.16 -1.49
C THR A 218 9.33 -0.79 -0.31
N ILE A 219 8.39 -0.74 0.63
CA ILE A 219 8.36 -1.66 1.77
C ILE A 219 7.09 -2.50 1.68
N ASN A 220 7.23 -3.81 1.85
CA ASN A 220 6.11 -4.75 1.90
C ASN A 220 5.40 -4.70 3.27
N ASP A 221 5.10 -3.49 3.73
CA ASP A 221 4.37 -3.25 4.98
C ASP A 221 3.70 -1.86 4.99
N ASP A 222 2.40 -1.81 4.69
CA ASP A 222 1.60 -0.59 4.63
C ASP A 222 1.63 0.27 5.91
N ASP A 223 1.97 -0.35 7.05
CA ASP A 223 2.03 0.32 8.36
C ASP A 223 3.38 0.95 8.64
N PHE A 224 4.30 0.90 7.69
CA PHE A 224 5.55 1.63 7.77
C PHE A 224 5.63 2.61 6.62
N ARG A 225 6.25 3.74 6.90
CA ARG A 225 6.72 4.64 5.86
C ARG A 225 8.21 4.40 5.70
N LEU A 226 8.62 4.03 4.49
CA LEU A 226 10.02 3.92 4.17
C LEU A 226 10.63 5.33 4.11
N GLN A 227 11.60 5.59 4.97
CA GLN A 227 12.52 6.71 4.83
C GLN A 227 13.79 6.20 4.18
N GLN A 228 14.26 6.97 3.20
CA GLN A 228 15.46 6.67 2.46
C GLN A 228 16.48 7.78 2.75
N GLU A 229 17.63 7.36 3.25
CA GLU A 229 18.80 8.22 3.37
C GLU A 229 19.81 7.82 2.29
N VAL A 230 20.37 8.83 1.63
CA VAL A 230 21.34 8.64 0.56
C VAL A 230 22.63 9.32 1.00
N VAL A 231 23.68 8.52 1.12
CA VAL A 231 25.05 8.98 1.33
C VAL A 231 25.75 8.88 -0.01
N PRO A 232 26.27 9.99 -0.57
CA PRO A 232 27.07 9.93 -1.78
C PRO A 232 28.25 8.99 -1.59
N GLY A 233 28.40 8.01 -2.48
CA GLY A 233 29.54 7.11 -2.46
C GLY A 233 30.75 7.72 -3.16
N HIS A 234 31.78 6.91 -3.39
CA HIS A 234 32.93 7.29 -4.21
C HIS A 234 32.66 6.91 -5.68
N GLY A 235 32.64 7.91 -6.57
CA GLY A 235 32.60 7.69 -8.01
C GLY A 235 31.22 7.31 -8.55
N ARG A 236 31.00 6.02 -8.82
CA ARG A 236 29.84 5.52 -9.60
C ARG A 236 28.66 5.02 -8.78
N TYR A 237 28.64 5.20 -7.47
CA TYR A 237 27.49 4.75 -6.70
C TYR A 237 27.16 5.63 -5.52
N ASP A 238 25.90 5.55 -5.11
CA ASP A 238 25.42 6.10 -3.86
C ASP A 238 25.06 4.96 -2.91
N VAL A 239 25.29 5.19 -1.62
CA VAL A 239 24.93 4.27 -0.53
C VAL A 239 23.55 4.65 -0.02
N TYR A 240 22.67 3.66 0.00
CA TYR A 240 21.31 3.80 0.49
C TYR A 240 21.19 3.09 1.83
N SER A 241 20.72 3.84 2.82
CA SER A 241 20.27 3.32 4.11
C SER A 241 18.79 3.58 4.26
N PHE A 242 18.10 2.66 4.92
CA PHE A 242 16.67 2.76 5.14
C PHE A 242 16.35 2.89 6.62
N ALA A 243 15.32 3.66 6.90
CA ALA A 243 14.62 3.66 8.17
C ALA A 243 13.13 3.47 7.90
N ALA A 244 12.41 2.92 8.85
CA ALA A 244 10.98 2.70 8.71
C ALA A 244 10.25 3.36 9.87
N ASP A 245 9.48 4.40 9.56
CA ASP A 245 8.64 5.06 10.55
C ASP A 245 7.33 4.29 10.68
N PRO A 246 6.98 3.86 11.90
CA PRO A 246 5.72 3.16 12.10
C PRO A 246 4.56 4.16 11.98
N LYS A 247 3.63 3.86 11.09
CA LYS A 247 2.32 4.51 11.01
C LYS A 247 1.42 3.86 12.05
N LEU A 248 1.47 4.31 13.30
CA LEU A 248 0.70 3.70 14.39
C LEU A 248 -0.73 4.25 14.46
N PHE A 249 -0.97 5.48 14.05
CA PHE A 249 -2.27 6.11 14.29
C PHE A 249 -3.25 5.80 13.16
N ARG A 250 -4.51 5.58 13.53
CA ARG A 250 -5.59 5.23 12.61
C ARG A 250 -6.73 6.21 12.77
N VAL A 251 -7.25 6.70 11.64
CA VAL A 251 -8.51 7.46 11.61
C VAL A 251 -9.47 6.74 10.68
N ARG A 252 -10.65 6.40 11.19
CA ARG A 252 -11.64 5.59 10.49
C ARG A 252 -12.99 6.31 10.42
N PRO A 253 -13.21 7.20 9.43
CA PRO A 253 -14.57 7.66 9.12
C PRO A 253 -15.41 6.52 8.56
N ARG A 254 -16.63 6.38 9.08
CA ARG A 254 -17.52 5.27 8.78
C ARG A 254 -18.98 5.70 8.72
N MET A 255 -19.74 4.97 7.91
CA MET A 255 -21.19 5.01 7.89
C MET A 255 -21.73 3.61 8.11
N SER A 256 -22.70 3.47 9.01
CA SER A 256 -23.33 2.20 9.35
C SER A 256 -24.83 2.26 9.09
N PHE A 257 -25.36 1.27 8.37
CA PHE A 257 -26.79 0.99 8.30
C PHE A 257 -27.16 0.01 9.40
N LEU A 258 -28.11 0.40 10.24
CA LEU A 258 -28.64 -0.38 11.35
C LEU A 258 -29.99 -0.96 10.95
N ILE A 259 -30.12 -2.28 11.03
CA ILE A 259 -31.36 -2.99 10.74
C ILE A 259 -32.01 -3.39 12.06
N ASN A 260 -33.23 -2.90 12.28
CA ASN A 260 -34.00 -3.04 13.51
C ASN A 260 -33.32 -2.48 14.79
N PRO A 261 -32.71 -1.28 14.76
CA PRO A 261 -32.01 -0.72 15.93
C PRO A 261 -32.95 -0.58 17.13
N VAL A 262 -34.18 -0.10 16.91
CA VAL A 262 -35.14 0.19 17.98
C VAL A 262 -36.32 -0.78 17.92
N THR A 263 -36.71 -1.35 19.06
CA THR A 263 -38.01 -2.05 19.19
C THR A 263 -38.98 -1.18 19.94
N VAL A 264 -40.17 -1.05 19.39
CA VAL A 264 -41.29 -0.40 20.08
C VAL A 264 -42.24 -1.47 20.57
N LYS A 265 -42.48 -1.53 21.89
CA LYS A 265 -43.61 -2.28 22.46
C LYS A 265 -44.79 -1.34 22.55
N THR A 266 -45.88 -1.68 21.87
CA THR A 266 -47.15 -0.95 21.91
C THR A 266 -48.14 -1.66 22.83
N VAL A 267 -49.14 -0.91 23.30
CA VAL A 267 -50.29 -1.44 24.07
C VAL A 267 -51.32 -2.16 23.18
N TYR A 268 -51.18 -2.11 21.86
CA TYR A 268 -52.19 -2.55 20.88
C TYR A 268 -52.12 -4.03 20.48
N GLY A 269 -51.44 -4.89 21.25
CA GLY A 269 -51.43 -6.35 21.02
C GLY A 269 -50.47 -6.82 19.91
N SER A 270 -50.48 -8.14 19.63
CA SER A 270 -49.51 -8.88 18.81
C SER A 270 -49.57 -8.62 17.30
N ASP A 271 -50.58 -7.91 16.81
CA ASP A 271 -50.77 -7.63 15.37
C ASP A 271 -49.92 -6.43 14.88
N PHE A 272 -49.08 -5.89 15.76
CA PHE A 272 -48.19 -4.78 15.48
C PHE A 272 -46.81 -5.27 15.07
N GLN A 273 -46.37 -4.97 13.85
CA GLN A 273 -45.00 -5.26 13.39
C GLN A 273 -44.24 -3.94 13.20
N PRO A 274 -43.58 -3.41 14.25
CA PRO A 274 -42.74 -2.23 14.11
C PRO A 274 -41.50 -2.60 13.29
N THR A 275 -41.23 -1.83 12.23
CA THR A 275 -39.96 -1.90 11.51
C THR A 275 -39.12 -0.70 11.89
N SER A 276 -37.85 -0.91 12.21
CA SER A 276 -36.93 0.20 12.45
C SER A 276 -35.67 0.06 11.60
N VAL A 277 -35.17 1.21 11.20
CA VAL A 277 -33.95 1.37 10.42
C VAL A 277 -33.17 2.54 11.00
N GLY A 278 -31.86 2.54 10.86
CA GLY A 278 -31.05 3.67 11.28
C GLY A 278 -29.80 3.82 10.44
N ILE A 279 -29.25 5.02 10.46
CA ILE A 279 -27.97 5.36 9.87
C ILE A 279 -27.11 5.97 10.97
N GLU A 280 -25.87 5.52 11.08
CA GLU A 280 -24.86 6.09 11.97
C GLU A 280 -23.71 6.62 11.11
N ALA A 281 -23.27 7.84 11.36
CA ALA A 281 -22.06 8.41 10.78
C ALA A 281 -21.10 8.74 11.92
N ALA A 282 -19.88 8.19 11.87
CA ALA A 282 -18.92 8.29 12.95
C ALA A 282 -17.49 8.38 12.44
N ALA A 283 -16.59 8.85 13.30
CA ALA A 283 -15.16 8.75 13.10
C ALA A 283 -14.53 8.06 14.31
N ASP A 284 -13.79 6.98 14.04
CA ASP A 284 -13.03 6.28 15.06
C ASP A 284 -11.54 6.63 14.96
N PHE A 285 -10.88 6.66 16.11
CA PHE A 285 -9.46 6.94 16.27
C PHE A 285 -8.83 5.75 16.98
N GLY A 286 -7.77 5.20 16.40
CA GLY A 286 -7.14 3.99 16.91
C GLY A 286 -5.63 4.05 16.87
N VAL A 287 -5.02 3.11 17.57
CA VAL A 287 -3.56 2.91 17.59
C VAL A 287 -3.28 1.46 17.22
N ALA A 288 -2.55 1.24 16.14
CA ALA A 288 -2.16 -0.08 15.68
C ALA A 288 -0.96 -0.60 16.46
N LEU A 289 -1.13 -1.77 17.06
CA LEU A 289 -0.11 -2.49 17.81
C LEU A 289 0.15 -3.82 17.10
N ARG A 290 1.41 -4.08 16.78
CA ARG A 290 1.81 -5.30 16.09
C ARG A 290 1.86 -6.47 17.06
N ILE A 291 1.16 -7.56 16.73
CA ILE A 291 1.29 -8.84 17.45
C ILE A 291 2.26 -9.76 16.69
N SER A 292 2.10 -9.86 15.38
CA SER A 292 2.98 -10.62 14.48
C SER A 292 3.13 -9.92 13.13
N ASP A 293 3.77 -10.58 12.16
CA ASP A 293 3.95 -10.01 10.82
C ASP A 293 2.62 -9.74 10.09
N ASP A 294 1.63 -10.60 10.32
CA ASP A 294 0.33 -10.54 9.64
C ASP A 294 -0.81 -10.11 10.57
N ILE A 295 -0.63 -10.22 11.89
CA ILE A 295 -1.68 -9.93 12.89
C ILE A 295 -1.39 -8.62 13.63
N LYS A 296 -2.40 -7.76 13.65
CA LYS A 296 -2.38 -6.48 14.36
C LYS A 296 -3.57 -6.38 15.31
N TYR A 297 -3.35 -5.65 16.40
CA TYR A 297 -4.36 -5.29 17.37
C TYR A 297 -4.55 -3.77 17.35
N VAL A 298 -5.78 -3.29 17.14
CA VAL A 298 -6.04 -1.87 16.87
C VAL A 298 -7.21 -1.36 17.73
N PRO A 299 -7.02 -1.07 19.02
CA PRO A 299 -8.09 -0.50 19.82
C PRO A 299 -8.57 0.83 19.23
N TYR A 300 -9.89 0.99 19.11
CA TYR A 300 -10.52 2.20 18.60
C TYR A 300 -11.39 2.88 19.66
N ILE A 301 -11.42 4.22 19.64
CA ILE A 301 -12.43 5.05 20.27
C ILE A 301 -13.10 5.90 19.20
N GLY A 302 -14.42 6.00 19.20
CA GLY A 302 -15.16 6.71 18.17
C GLY A 302 -16.23 7.62 18.71
N VAL A 303 -16.54 8.62 17.90
CA VAL A 303 -17.63 9.57 18.14
C VAL A 303 -18.43 9.77 16.86
N GLY A 304 -19.73 9.97 16.98
CA GLY A 304 -20.58 10.11 15.82
C GLY A 304 -21.99 10.58 16.14
N ILE A 305 -22.82 10.59 15.11
CA ILE A 305 -24.24 10.85 15.17
C ILE A 305 -24.98 9.66 14.57
N ALA A 306 -26.11 9.29 15.16
CA ALA A 306 -27.00 8.29 14.60
C ALA A 306 -28.40 8.86 14.48
N HIS A 307 -29.04 8.57 13.36
CA HIS A 307 -30.43 8.86 13.12
C HIS A 307 -31.17 7.55 12.92
N SER A 308 -32.25 7.33 13.67
CA SER A 308 -33.05 6.12 13.53
C SER A 308 -34.52 6.44 13.39
N TRP A 309 -35.20 5.65 12.57
CA TRP A 309 -36.63 5.77 12.32
C TRP A 309 -37.33 4.49 12.74
N VAL A 310 -38.53 4.65 13.30
CA VAL A 310 -39.43 3.54 13.58
C VAL A 310 -40.73 3.81 12.85
N ASP A 311 -41.04 2.96 11.88
CA ASP A 311 -42.32 2.97 11.18
C ASP A 311 -43.28 2.03 11.91
N LEU A 312 -44.34 2.63 12.46
CA LEU A 312 -45.43 1.96 13.11
C LEU A 312 -46.60 1.82 12.10
N ARG A 313 -46.63 0.67 11.42
CA ARG A 313 -47.72 0.33 10.48
C ARG A 313 -48.81 -0.46 11.17
N SER A 314 -50.05 -0.03 11.04
CA SER A 314 -51.19 -0.80 11.56
C SER A 314 -52.38 -0.85 10.60
N ARG A 315 -52.98 -2.05 10.47
CA ARG A 315 -54.38 -2.24 10.04
C ARG A 315 -55.37 -2.03 11.21
N ALA A 316 -54.88 -1.98 12.45
CA ALA A 316 -55.64 -2.04 13.70
C ALA A 316 -55.49 -0.79 14.59
N LEU A 317 -54.81 0.28 14.16
CA LEU A 317 -54.73 1.58 14.86
C LEU A 317 -56.12 2.20 15.07
N LEU A 318 -57.15 1.69 14.38
CA LEU A 318 -58.55 2.08 14.52
C LEU A 318 -59.34 1.18 15.49
N GLY A 319 -58.65 0.34 16.26
CA GLY A 319 -59.22 -0.49 17.32
C GLY A 319 -60.28 -1.48 16.80
N GLY A 320 -59.86 -2.62 16.23
CA GLY A 320 -60.67 -3.84 16.10
C GLY A 320 -61.95 -3.79 15.25
N HIS A 321 -62.53 -2.62 15.02
CA HIS A 321 -63.60 -2.39 14.09
C HIS A 321 -62.94 -2.02 12.78
N ARG A 322 -63.32 -2.72 11.71
CA ARG A 322 -63.32 -2.09 10.39
C ARG A 322 -64.12 -0.80 10.57
N ALA A 323 -63.47 0.33 10.83
CA ALA A 323 -64.08 1.64 10.81
C ALA A 323 -64.36 1.96 9.34
N ALA A 324 -65.26 1.18 8.75
CA ALA A 324 -65.90 1.50 7.49
C ALA A 324 -67.04 2.43 7.88
N TYR A 325 -66.84 3.72 7.66
CA TYR A 325 -67.94 4.66 7.73
C TYR A 325 -68.57 4.72 6.35
N THR A 326 -69.86 4.44 6.27
CA THR A 326 -70.66 4.70 5.08
C THR A 326 -71.10 6.15 5.18
N TYR A 327 -70.51 7.03 4.37
CA TYR A 327 -70.97 8.41 4.21
C TYR A 327 -71.43 8.56 2.76
N ASN A 328 -72.72 8.87 2.56
CA ASN A 328 -73.37 8.91 1.25
C ASN A 328 -73.12 7.64 0.41
N ASP A 329 -73.35 6.44 0.99
CA ASP A 329 -73.18 5.13 0.34
C ASP A 329 -71.76 4.81 -0.20
N ARG A 330 -70.75 5.60 0.17
CA ARG A 330 -69.34 5.40 -0.21
C ARG A 330 -68.56 4.72 0.92
N TYR A 331 -67.72 3.76 0.54
CA TYR A 331 -66.95 2.93 1.46
C TYR A 331 -65.52 3.44 1.60
N TYR A 332 -65.12 3.98 2.75
CA TYR A 332 -63.76 4.48 2.95
C TYR A 332 -62.88 3.44 3.66
N LYS A 333 -61.68 3.20 3.13
CA LYS A 333 -60.62 2.44 3.82
C LYS A 333 -59.62 3.43 4.43
N PHE A 334 -59.32 3.21 5.71
CA PHE A 334 -58.41 4.05 6.47
C PHE A 334 -57.06 3.33 6.64
N LYS A 335 -55.98 4.06 6.41
CA LYS A 335 -54.63 3.64 6.75
C LYS A 335 -53.96 4.76 7.55
N ALA A 336 -53.59 4.47 8.79
CA ALA A 336 -52.76 5.35 9.60
C ALA A 336 -51.33 4.82 9.62
N THR A 337 -50.36 5.71 9.57
CA THR A 337 -48.94 5.41 9.70
C THR A 337 -48.32 6.46 10.60
N GLU A 338 -47.62 5.99 11.63
CA GLU A 338 -46.96 6.83 12.62
C GLU A 338 -45.47 6.54 12.51
N THR A 339 -44.65 7.58 12.47
CA THR A 339 -43.20 7.44 12.29
C THR A 339 -42.48 8.23 13.36
N PHE A 340 -41.68 7.54 14.16
CA PHE A 340 -40.81 8.15 15.15
C PHE A 340 -39.41 8.29 14.59
N SER A 341 -38.75 9.40 14.88
CA SER A 341 -37.32 9.54 14.61
C SER A 341 -36.54 9.94 15.86
N PHE A 342 -35.33 9.41 15.97
CA PHE A 342 -34.42 9.62 17.09
C PHE A 342 -33.06 10.06 16.54
N ASP A 343 -32.57 11.17 17.04
CA ASP A 343 -31.20 11.67 16.82
C ASP A 343 -30.36 11.41 18.06
N ASP A 344 -29.33 10.58 17.93
CA ASP A 344 -28.41 10.20 18.98
C ASP A 344 -27.01 10.75 18.70
N PHE A 345 -26.33 11.26 19.73
CA PHE A 345 -24.88 11.31 19.74
C PHE A 345 -24.33 9.95 20.16
N VAL A 346 -23.31 9.46 19.49
CA VAL A 346 -22.75 8.11 19.68
C VAL A 346 -21.32 8.21 20.15
N VAL A 347 -21.00 7.47 21.21
CA VAL A 347 -19.62 7.20 21.63
C VAL A 347 -19.38 5.70 21.52
N SER A 348 -18.35 5.28 20.79
CA SER A 348 -17.98 3.87 20.61
C SER A 348 -16.61 3.57 21.19
N LEU A 349 -16.44 2.39 21.75
CA LEU A 349 -15.17 1.86 22.22
C LEU A 349 -15.01 0.43 21.72
N SER A 350 -13.95 0.17 20.96
CA SER A 350 -13.65 -1.12 20.35
C SER A 350 -12.32 -1.65 20.88
N PRO A 351 -12.29 -2.18 22.12
CA PRO A 351 -11.07 -2.64 22.75
C PRO A 351 -10.59 -3.97 22.18
N ALA A 352 -11.37 -4.67 21.36
CA ALA A 352 -10.98 -5.93 20.72
C ALA A 352 -11.14 -5.77 19.21
N SER A 353 -10.14 -5.18 18.55
CA SER A 353 -10.08 -5.11 17.09
C SER A 353 -8.80 -5.76 16.61
N PHE A 354 -8.95 -6.75 15.74
CA PHE A 354 -7.85 -7.52 15.17
C PHE A 354 -7.91 -7.44 13.66
N GLU A 355 -6.75 -7.21 13.06
CA GLU A 355 -6.56 -7.17 11.61
C GLU A 355 -5.59 -8.29 11.21
N TYR A 356 -5.96 -9.08 10.20
CA TYR A 356 -5.12 -10.10 9.59
C TYR A 356 -4.85 -9.73 8.13
N ARG A 357 -3.58 -9.54 7.77
CA ARG A 357 -3.17 -9.20 6.41
C ARG A 357 -2.92 -10.44 5.57
N PHE A 358 -3.45 -10.44 4.36
CA PHE A 358 -3.10 -11.37 3.29
C PHE A 358 -2.08 -10.74 2.33
N ASP A 359 -1.33 -11.56 1.60
CA ASP A 359 -0.25 -11.15 0.69
C ASP A 359 -0.68 -10.18 -0.43
N ASN A 360 -1.97 -10.11 -0.76
CA ASN A 360 -2.49 -9.31 -1.89
C ASN A 360 -3.02 -7.92 -1.48
N GLY A 361 -2.60 -7.38 -0.33
CA GLY A 361 -3.11 -6.09 0.17
C GLY A 361 -4.58 -6.13 0.62
N LEU A 362 -5.10 -7.34 0.88
CA LEU A 362 -6.40 -7.58 1.49
C LEU A 362 -6.18 -7.74 3.00
N VAL A 363 -7.06 -7.18 3.81
CA VAL A 363 -7.03 -7.32 5.27
C VAL A 363 -8.39 -7.82 5.76
N ALA A 364 -8.41 -8.85 6.60
CA ALA A 364 -9.60 -9.26 7.33
C ALA A 364 -9.61 -8.58 8.70
N ALA A 365 -10.73 -7.96 9.06
CA ALA A 365 -10.91 -7.29 10.34
C ALA A 365 -11.98 -7.99 11.18
N LEU A 366 -11.72 -8.14 12.48
CA LEU A 366 -12.68 -8.57 13.48
C LEU A 366 -12.70 -7.55 14.62
N GLU A 367 -13.88 -7.07 14.99
CA GLU A 367 -14.05 -6.03 15.98
C GLU A 367 -15.19 -6.34 16.94
N ALA A 368 -14.94 -6.16 18.23
CA ALA A 368 -15.95 -6.20 19.27
C ALA A 368 -15.78 -5.03 20.25
N GLY A 369 -16.90 -4.54 20.75
CA GLY A 369 -16.89 -3.35 21.59
C GLY A 369 -18.24 -2.94 22.15
N PHE A 370 -18.27 -1.71 22.63
CA PHE A 370 -19.39 -1.08 23.31
C PHE A 370 -19.73 0.25 22.63
N LYS A 371 -21.02 0.59 22.57
CA LYS A 371 -21.48 1.92 22.17
C LYS A 371 -22.40 2.50 23.23
N VAL A 372 -22.38 3.82 23.35
CA VAL A 372 -23.31 4.60 24.15
C VAL A 372 -23.97 5.61 23.24
N TYR A 373 -25.30 5.58 23.21
CA TYR A 373 -26.14 6.51 22.47
C TYR A 373 -26.76 7.47 23.46
N THR A 374 -26.56 8.77 23.28
CA THR A 374 -27.19 9.82 24.07
C THR A 374 -28.13 10.62 23.17
N ASN A 375 -29.43 10.53 23.42
CA ASN A 375 -30.43 11.21 22.62
C ASN A 375 -30.22 12.74 22.65
N ILE A 376 -30.11 13.33 21.46
CA ILE A 376 -30.06 14.78 21.24
C ILE A 376 -31.48 15.31 21.05
N VAL A 377 -32.29 14.66 20.20
CA VAL A 377 -33.68 15.04 19.88
C VAL A 377 -34.50 13.80 19.53
N ALA A 378 -35.78 13.79 19.90
CA ALA A 378 -36.76 12.83 19.39
C ALA A 378 -37.94 13.60 18.79
N THR A 379 -38.32 13.24 17.56
CA THR A 379 -39.46 13.84 16.85
C THR A 379 -40.45 12.78 16.42
N ASP A 380 -41.70 13.20 16.25
CA ASP A 380 -42.81 12.32 15.93
C ASP A 380 -43.59 12.89 14.74
N ILE A 381 -43.85 12.04 13.74
CA ILE A 381 -44.50 12.41 12.49
C ILE A 381 -45.70 11.50 12.27
N TYR A 382 -46.88 12.11 12.12
CA TYR A 382 -48.13 11.41 11.87
C TYR A 382 -48.59 11.61 10.43
N SER A 383 -48.91 10.51 9.75
CA SER A 383 -49.58 10.54 8.47
C SER A 383 -50.84 9.67 8.49
N ILE A 384 -51.97 10.27 8.14
CA ILE A 384 -53.24 9.57 7.96
C ILE A 384 -53.61 9.66 6.48
N THR A 385 -53.81 8.51 5.84
CA THR A 385 -54.20 8.45 4.42
C THR A 385 -55.57 7.80 4.27
N PHE A 386 -56.41 8.44 3.47
CA PHE A 386 -57.74 7.97 3.12
C PHE A 386 -57.69 7.34 1.73
N THR A 387 -58.24 6.13 1.57
CA THR A 387 -58.39 5.52 0.25
C THR A 387 -59.87 5.24 -0.02
N ASN A 388 -60.43 5.94 -1.00
CA ASN A 388 -61.74 5.64 -1.57
C ASN A 388 -61.54 4.60 -2.71
N PRO A 389 -62.24 3.46 -2.72
CA PRO A 389 -62.16 2.47 -3.78
C PRO A 389 -62.76 2.92 -5.12
N THR A 390 -63.52 4.02 -5.20
CA THR A 390 -64.23 4.44 -6.43
C THR A 390 -63.80 5.78 -7.03
N ASP A 391 -62.84 6.48 -6.44
CA ASP A 391 -62.31 7.72 -7.02
C ASP A 391 -60.81 7.88 -6.70
N ALA A 392 -59.97 7.89 -7.73
CA ALA A 392 -58.51 7.97 -7.62
C ALA A 392 -58.00 9.40 -7.32
N HIS A 393 -58.92 10.37 -7.32
CA HIS A 393 -58.62 11.77 -7.10
C HIS A 393 -59.44 12.28 -5.91
N LEU A 394 -58.96 12.15 -4.66
CA LEU A 394 -59.37 13.04 -3.57
C LEU A 394 -58.46 12.90 -2.33
N ILE A 395 -57.87 14.05 -1.98
CA ILE A 395 -57.43 14.54 -0.67
C ILE A 395 -56.28 13.78 0.01
N HIS A 396 -55.05 14.13 -0.37
CA HIS A 396 -53.92 14.11 0.56
C HIS A 396 -54.10 15.25 1.57
N GLY A 397 -54.80 14.98 2.67
CA GLY A 397 -54.83 15.89 3.81
C GLY A 397 -53.51 15.79 4.58
N PHE A 398 -52.48 16.50 4.14
CA PHE A 398 -51.32 16.75 4.99
C PHE A 398 -51.75 17.76 6.05
N ARG A 399 -51.97 17.33 7.30
CA ARG A 399 -51.87 18.32 8.38
C ARG A 399 -50.38 18.66 8.46
N ASN A 400 -50.06 19.93 8.20
CA ASN A 400 -48.71 20.45 8.35
C ASN A 400 -48.18 19.99 9.71
N VAL A 401 -47.09 19.23 9.64
CA VAL A 401 -46.36 18.73 10.80
C VAL A 401 -45.74 19.96 11.42
N GLU A 402 -46.40 20.57 12.40
CA GLU A 402 -45.62 21.29 13.40
C GLU A 402 -44.74 20.21 14.02
N GLU A 403 -43.44 20.25 13.70
CA GLU A 403 -42.39 19.58 14.45
C GLU A 403 -42.51 20.08 15.88
N LEU A 404 -43.37 19.42 16.66
CA LEU A 404 -43.47 19.70 18.08
C LEU A 404 -42.29 18.97 18.69
N PRO A 405 -41.23 19.67 19.18
CA PRO A 405 -40.29 19.02 20.06
C PRO A 405 -41.14 18.41 21.18
N LEU A 406 -40.96 17.11 21.45
CA LEU A 406 -41.63 16.47 22.57
C LEU A 406 -41.41 17.36 23.80
N SER A 407 -42.46 18.05 24.25
CA SER A 407 -42.36 18.92 25.41
C SER A 407 -42.11 17.98 26.59
N THR A 408 -40.87 18.01 27.06
CA THR A 408 -40.43 17.30 28.25
C THR A 408 -41.16 17.92 29.43
N ASP A 409 -42.29 17.31 29.79
CA ASP A 409 -43.06 17.71 30.95
C ASP A 409 -42.17 17.48 32.19
N LYS A 410 -41.52 18.56 32.65
CA LYS A 410 -40.72 18.68 33.88
C LYS A 410 -39.51 17.73 34.00
N GLY A 411 -38.34 18.27 33.65
CA GLY A 411 -37.05 17.81 34.16
C GLY A 411 -36.35 16.79 33.28
N LEU A 412 -35.22 17.24 32.72
CA LEU A 412 -34.17 16.48 32.02
C LEU A 412 -34.16 14.98 32.32
N ASN A 413 -34.53 14.16 31.34
CA ASN A 413 -33.95 12.84 31.22
C ASN A 413 -33.18 12.79 29.90
N HIS A 414 -31.89 13.14 29.95
CA HIS A 414 -30.95 12.70 28.94
C HIS A 414 -30.94 11.17 28.96
N TYR A 415 -31.58 10.54 27.98
CA TYR A 415 -31.60 9.09 27.88
C TYR A 415 -30.30 8.63 27.25
N TRP A 416 -29.57 7.77 27.96
CA TRP A 416 -28.41 7.06 27.44
C TRP A 416 -28.75 5.58 27.29
N ILE A 417 -28.39 5.01 26.14
CA ILE A 417 -28.55 3.58 25.86
C ILE A 417 -27.18 3.01 25.56
N ALA A 418 -26.78 1.99 26.30
CA ALA A 418 -25.57 1.23 26.02
C ALA A 418 -25.90 0.02 25.11
N SER A 419 -24.97 -0.35 24.24
CA SER A 419 -25.00 -1.59 23.48
C SER A 419 -23.61 -2.22 23.40
N VAL A 420 -23.58 -3.53 23.14
CA VAL A 420 -22.38 -4.27 22.73
C VAL A 420 -22.52 -4.65 21.28
N PHE A 421 -21.41 -4.66 20.55
CA PHE A 421 -21.40 -5.09 19.16
C PHE A 421 -20.24 -6.04 18.88
N ALA A 422 -20.43 -6.83 17.83
CA ALA A 422 -19.38 -7.60 17.19
C ALA A 422 -19.59 -7.50 15.67
N LYS A 423 -18.53 -7.15 14.94
CA LYS A 423 -18.53 -7.04 13.48
C LYS A 423 -17.24 -7.63 12.90
N GLY A 424 -17.31 -8.05 11.66
CA GLY A 424 -16.15 -8.51 10.90
C GLY A 424 -16.32 -8.22 9.42
N GLY A 425 -15.22 -8.13 8.71
CA GLY A 425 -15.27 -7.82 7.29
C GLY A 425 -13.91 -7.80 6.61
N LEU A 426 -13.91 -7.20 5.43
CA LEU A 426 -12.75 -7.09 4.57
C LEU A 426 -12.43 -5.63 4.28
N ASP A 427 -11.14 -5.35 4.30
CA ASP A 427 -10.54 -4.06 4.04
C ASP A 427 -9.61 -4.22 2.83
N PHE A 428 -9.78 -3.32 1.86
CA PHE A 428 -9.09 -3.33 0.58
C PHE A 428 -8.14 -2.15 0.50
N SER A 429 -6.85 -2.42 0.29
CA SER A 429 -5.88 -1.36 0.04
C SER A 429 -6.14 -0.71 -1.32
N PHE A 430 -6.34 0.61 -1.32
CA PHE A 430 -6.46 1.40 -2.56
C PHE A 430 -5.29 2.38 -2.73
N LYS A 431 -4.63 2.77 -1.61
CA LYS A 431 -3.38 3.54 -1.56
C LYS A 431 -2.59 3.12 -0.33
N GLU A 432 -1.28 3.31 -0.33
CA GLU A 432 -0.36 2.90 0.76
C GLU A 432 -0.77 3.32 2.18
N SER A 433 -1.57 4.38 2.32
CA SER A 433 -2.01 4.90 3.63
C SER A 433 -3.53 4.91 3.78
N SER A 434 -4.27 4.17 2.94
CA SER A 434 -5.74 4.19 2.94
C SER A 434 -6.35 2.84 2.55
N LEU A 435 -7.22 2.33 3.41
CA LEU A 435 -8.03 1.14 3.15
C LEU A 435 -9.50 1.54 2.97
N LEU A 436 -10.20 0.92 2.02
CA LEU A 436 -11.66 0.94 1.93
C LEU A 436 -12.18 -0.32 2.62
N PHE A 437 -13.17 -0.22 3.50
CA PHE A 437 -13.68 -1.40 4.20
C PHE A 437 -15.19 -1.59 4.09
N VAL A 438 -15.61 -2.85 4.22
CA VAL A 438 -17.01 -3.25 4.38
C VAL A 438 -17.10 -4.30 5.49
N HIS A 439 -17.78 -3.95 6.58
CA HIS A 439 -17.97 -4.82 7.74
C HIS A 439 -19.45 -5.17 7.93
N LEU A 440 -19.69 -6.40 8.38
CA LEU A 440 -21.00 -6.90 8.75
C LEU A 440 -20.98 -7.32 10.20
N GLY A 441 -22.06 -7.05 10.94
CA GLY A 441 -22.07 -7.32 12.36
C GLY A 441 -23.44 -7.38 13.00
N ILE A 442 -23.39 -7.55 14.30
CA ILE A 442 -24.54 -7.56 15.19
C ILE A 442 -24.31 -6.60 16.34
N GLU A 443 -25.37 -5.93 16.77
CA GLU A 443 -25.39 -5.05 17.94
C GLU A 443 -26.51 -5.49 18.89
N ASN A 444 -26.23 -5.55 20.18
CA ASN A 444 -27.19 -5.94 21.21
C ASN A 444 -27.28 -4.82 22.26
N GLY A 445 -28.48 -4.24 22.40
CA GLY A 445 -28.76 -3.23 23.40
C GLY A 445 -28.71 -3.80 24.83
N MET A 446 -27.93 -3.16 25.70
CA MET A 446 -27.79 -3.53 27.11
C MET A 446 -28.75 -2.79 28.04
N GLY A 447 -29.62 -1.93 27.50
CA GLY A 447 -30.57 -1.11 28.26
C GLY A 447 -32.02 -1.30 27.84
N SER A 448 -32.91 -1.35 28.82
CA SER A 448 -34.37 -1.27 28.64
C SER A 448 -34.84 -0.05 29.43
N TYR A 449 -35.09 1.08 28.76
CA TYR A 449 -35.76 2.19 29.40
C TYR A 449 -37.20 2.29 28.93
N SER A 450 -38.14 2.13 29.85
CA SER A 450 -39.56 2.38 29.59
C SER A 450 -39.86 3.88 29.75
N GLY A 451 -39.46 4.68 28.75
CA GLY A 451 -40.10 5.97 28.56
C GLY A 451 -41.57 5.72 28.23
N THR A 452 -42.47 6.58 28.69
CA THR A 452 -43.83 6.65 28.14
C THR A 452 -43.87 7.89 27.28
N PHE A 453 -43.74 7.73 25.96
CA PHE A 453 -44.11 8.80 25.05
C PHE A 453 -45.62 8.97 25.16
N LYS A 454 -46.10 10.16 25.49
CA LYS A 454 -47.53 10.47 25.50
C LYS A 454 -47.84 11.22 24.21
N ASN A 455 -48.61 10.59 23.34
CA ASN A 455 -49.26 11.30 22.26
C ASN A 455 -50.40 12.13 22.83
N VAL A 456 -50.19 13.44 22.89
CA VAL A 456 -51.26 14.39 23.16
C VAL A 456 -51.86 14.77 21.82
N ILE A 457 -52.77 13.94 21.32
CA ILE A 457 -53.77 14.47 20.37
C ILE A 457 -54.62 15.43 21.21
N TYR A 458 -54.43 16.74 20.98
CA TYR A 458 -55.04 17.80 21.77
C TYR A 458 -56.54 17.56 22.00
N ASN A 459 -56.91 17.45 23.27
CA ASN A 459 -58.26 17.61 23.76
C ASN A 459 -58.53 19.11 23.79
N ASN A 460 -59.30 19.66 22.84
CA ASN A 460 -59.73 21.05 22.91
C ASN A 460 -60.92 21.14 23.89
N PRO A 461 -60.77 21.72 25.10
CA PRO A 461 -61.83 21.74 26.09
C PRO A 461 -62.98 22.71 25.73
N ASN A 462 -62.80 23.55 24.70
CA ASN A 462 -63.83 24.47 24.20
C ASN A 462 -63.95 24.34 22.66
N PRO A 463 -64.88 23.52 22.14
CA PRO A 463 -65.19 23.52 20.72
C PRO A 463 -65.92 24.83 20.37
N THR A 464 -65.18 25.87 20.02
CA THR A 464 -65.78 26.96 19.22
C THR A 464 -66.24 26.37 17.89
N PRO A 465 -67.47 26.66 17.44
CA PRO A 465 -67.99 26.14 16.18
C PRO A 465 -67.26 26.83 15.03
N TRP A 466 -66.20 26.20 14.54
CA TRP A 466 -65.66 26.46 13.21
C TRP A 466 -66.53 25.68 12.22
N LEU A 467 -67.75 26.18 11.99
CA LEU A 467 -68.68 25.67 10.99
C LEU A 467 -68.93 26.82 10.01
N ASP A 468 -68.21 26.80 8.91
CA ASP A 468 -68.61 27.50 7.69
C ASP A 468 -69.02 26.40 6.70
N ASP A 469 -70.33 26.25 6.50
CA ASP A 469 -70.95 25.14 5.78
C ASP A 469 -70.56 25.10 4.27
N GLU A 470 -69.85 26.12 3.77
CA GLU A 470 -69.41 26.21 2.37
C GLU A 470 -67.99 25.65 2.11
N ALA A 471 -67.18 25.44 3.16
CA ALA A 471 -65.85 24.85 3.02
C ALA A 471 -65.92 23.35 3.35
N GLY A 472 -66.14 22.49 2.34
CA GLY A 472 -66.27 21.04 2.44
C GLY A 472 -65.03 20.27 2.94
N ILE A 473 -64.47 20.66 4.08
CA ILE A 473 -63.41 19.97 4.80
C ILE A 473 -63.87 19.81 6.25
N TYR A 474 -64.56 18.69 6.51
CA TYR A 474 -64.89 18.28 7.86
C TYR A 474 -63.61 17.72 8.53
N PRO A 475 -63.08 18.33 9.60
CA PRO A 475 -62.19 17.58 10.49
C PRO A 475 -63.02 16.42 11.06
N VAL A 476 -62.48 15.21 10.97
CA VAL A 476 -63.10 13.99 11.51
C VAL A 476 -63.20 14.14 13.03
N VAL A 477 -64.28 14.76 13.49
CA VAL A 477 -64.72 14.69 14.88
C VAL A 477 -65.53 13.41 14.99
N TYR A 478 -65.05 12.47 15.79
CA TYR A 478 -65.74 11.23 16.11
C TYR A 478 -67.12 11.54 16.70
N ARG A 479 -68.17 11.52 15.87
CA ARG A 479 -69.55 11.30 16.34
C ARG A 479 -69.82 9.81 16.21
N MET A 480 -69.63 9.08 17.30
CA MET A 480 -70.37 7.84 17.49
C MET A 480 -71.83 8.21 17.74
N ASN A 481 -72.74 7.66 16.95
CA ASN A 481 -74.16 7.75 17.24
C ASN A 481 -74.43 7.06 18.59
N GLY A 482 -74.62 7.84 19.65
CA GLY A 482 -75.27 7.39 20.89
C GLY A 482 -74.46 7.45 22.18
N SER A 483 -73.17 7.80 22.19
CA SER A 483 -72.40 7.97 23.44
C SER A 483 -72.22 9.44 23.82
N THR A 484 -72.40 9.73 25.11
CA THR A 484 -72.22 11.05 25.71
C THR A 484 -70.78 11.53 25.58
N LEU A 485 -70.58 12.85 25.46
CA LEU A 485 -69.29 13.52 25.25
C LEU A 485 -68.17 13.14 26.25
N GLU A 486 -68.52 12.56 27.40
CA GLU A 486 -67.58 12.09 28.42
C GLU A 486 -66.75 10.86 27.97
N ASP A 487 -67.28 9.98 27.11
CA ASP A 487 -66.56 8.78 26.65
C ASP A 487 -65.37 9.10 25.73
N ILE A 488 -65.37 10.29 25.10
CA ILE A 488 -64.29 10.72 24.19
C ILE A 488 -63.08 11.24 24.99
N LYS A 489 -63.28 11.75 26.21
CA LYS A 489 -62.16 12.22 27.06
C LYS A 489 -61.22 11.10 27.49
N ASP A 490 -61.73 9.87 27.63
CA ASP A 490 -60.95 8.70 28.03
C ASP A 490 -60.34 7.91 26.86
N HIS A 491 -60.66 8.29 25.62
CA HIS A 491 -60.08 7.73 24.40
C HIS A 491 -59.06 8.66 23.73
N THR A 492 -58.34 9.46 24.52
CA THR A 492 -56.99 9.87 24.09
C THR A 492 -56.20 8.62 23.75
N PHE A 493 -55.60 8.57 22.55
CA PHE A 493 -54.59 7.59 22.17
C PHE A 493 -53.39 7.70 23.14
N LYS A 494 -53.54 7.16 24.35
CA LYS A 494 -52.46 6.97 25.32
C LYS A 494 -51.67 5.75 24.86
N SER A 495 -50.97 5.90 23.75
CA SER A 495 -49.94 4.96 23.31
C SER A 495 -48.79 5.07 24.29
N SER A 496 -48.74 4.23 25.33
CA SER A 496 -47.52 4.08 26.13
C SER A 496 -46.48 3.37 25.26
N ILE A 497 -45.73 4.10 24.44
CA ILE A 497 -44.64 3.54 23.63
C ILE A 497 -43.47 3.29 24.57
N LYS A 498 -43.22 2.01 24.88
CA LYS A 498 -41.97 1.60 25.51
C LYS A 498 -40.98 1.25 24.40
N SER A 499 -40.08 2.17 24.09
CA SER A 499 -38.97 1.91 23.17
C SER A 499 -37.86 1.16 23.91
N VAL A 500 -37.48 -0.01 23.40
CA VAL A 500 -36.33 -0.79 23.86
C VAL A 500 -35.47 -1.03 22.62
N ARG A 501 -34.23 -0.53 22.57
CA ARG A 501 -33.25 -0.92 21.53
C ARG A 501 -33.10 -2.44 21.59
N ARG A 502 -33.29 -3.16 20.46
CA ARG A 502 -33.56 -4.60 20.45
C ARG A 502 -32.36 -5.42 20.97
N ARG A 503 -32.65 -6.67 21.33
CA ARG A 503 -31.71 -7.72 21.76
C ARG A 503 -30.72 -8.16 20.66
N LEU A 504 -30.96 -7.78 19.40
CA LEU A 504 -30.06 -8.02 18.27
C LEU A 504 -30.47 -7.12 17.08
N SER A 505 -29.56 -6.28 16.61
CA SER A 505 -29.68 -5.42 15.43
C SER A 505 -28.59 -5.83 14.44
N GLY A 506 -28.88 -5.84 13.14
CA GLY A 506 -27.87 -6.06 12.11
C GLY A 506 -27.12 -4.77 11.81
N ILE A 507 -25.81 -4.86 11.58
CA ILE A 507 -24.97 -3.74 11.15
C ILE A 507 -24.40 -4.05 9.77
N ILE A 508 -24.51 -3.11 8.85
CA ILE A 508 -23.71 -3.05 7.63
C ILE A 508 -22.92 -1.76 7.67
N GLU A 509 -21.60 -1.83 7.65
CA GLU A 509 -20.73 -0.67 7.79
C GLU A 509 -19.75 -0.57 6.64
N PHE A 510 -19.50 0.65 6.19
CA PHE A 510 -18.53 0.95 5.16
C PHE A 510 -17.81 2.25 5.50
N GLY A 511 -16.58 2.39 5.03
CA GLY A 511 -15.80 3.57 5.29
C GLY A 511 -14.36 3.46 4.81
N TYR A 512 -13.53 4.35 5.32
CA TYR A 512 -12.10 4.37 5.02
C TYR A 512 -11.29 4.26 6.30
N VAL A 513 -10.12 3.64 6.25
CA VAL A 513 -9.11 3.70 7.30
C VAL A 513 -7.91 4.46 6.76
N TYR A 514 -7.58 5.58 7.40
CA TYR A 514 -6.37 6.35 7.14
C TYR A 514 -5.28 5.97 8.14
N LYS A 515 -4.07 5.73 7.62
CA LYS A 515 -2.89 5.35 8.41
C LYS A 515 -1.93 6.54 8.49
N PHE A 516 -1.53 6.93 9.70
CA PHE A 516 -0.62 8.03 9.98
C PHE A 516 0.61 7.53 10.75
#